data_AF-A0A2V6P8T4-F1
#
_entry.id   AF-A0A2V6P8T4-F1
#
_cell.length_a   1.000
_cell.length_b   1.000
_cell.length_c   1.000
_cell.angle_alpha   90.00
_cell.angle_beta   90.00
_cell.angle_gamma   90.00
#
_symmetry.space_group_name_H-M   'P 1'
#
loop_
_entity.id
_entity.type
_entity.pdbx_description
1 polymer ?
#
loop_
_entity_poly.entity_id
_entity_poly.type
_entity_poly.pdbx_seq_one_letter_code
_entity_poly.pdbx_strand_id
1 'polypeptide(L)' 'MLATLIIPSSEGVSQTYPLRLEFHEGNPVLFSSHGHTINGSYFQLLRDRMGARIETDDLSVVAGVLGIPAHDPGLGPKA' A
#
# COMPACT_ATOMS: atom_id res chain seq x y z
N MET A 1 0.48 -12.81 -2.96
CA MET A 1 0.83 -11.38 -2.74
C MET A 1 -0.46 -10.61 -2.90
N LEU A 2 -0.89 -9.86 -1.88
CA LEU A 2 -2.20 -9.16 -1.91
C LEU A 2 -2.11 -7.84 -2.69
N ALA A 3 -1.05 -7.09 -2.45
CA ALA A 3 -0.85 -5.77 -3.03
C ALA A 3 0.63 -5.49 -3.24
N THR A 4 0.95 -4.42 -3.97
CA THR A 4 2.32 -3.93 -4.17
C THR A 4 2.35 -2.44 -3.93
N LEU A 5 3.16 -2.00 -2.97
CA LEU A 5 3.48 -0.59 -2.78
C LEU A 5 4.52 -0.19 -3.82
N ILE A 6 4.27 0.90 -4.51
CA ILE A 6 5.14 1.46 -5.55
C ILE A 6 5.55 2.85 -5.10
N ILE A 7 6.85 3.08 -4.98
CA ILE A 7 7.45 4.37 -4.70
C ILE A 7 8.19 4.82 -5.96
N PRO A 8 7.70 5.83 -6.70
CA PRO A 8 8.38 6.32 -7.90
C PRO A 8 9.71 6.97 -7.54
N SER A 9 10.68 6.84 -8.45
CA SER A 9 11.98 7.51 -8.33
C SER A 9 12.10 8.59 -9.40
N SER A 10 12.73 9.71 -9.04
CA SER A 10 13.13 10.73 -10.01
C SER A 10 14.15 10.23 -11.03
N GLU A 11 14.89 9.18 -10.69
CA GLU A 11 15.91 8.54 -11.55
C GLU A 11 15.31 7.53 -12.55
N GLY A 12 13.98 7.38 -12.58
CA GLY A 12 13.26 6.60 -13.60
C GLY A 12 12.93 5.15 -13.23
N VAL A 13 13.45 4.61 -12.12
CA VAL A 13 13.13 3.24 -11.66
C VAL A 13 12.37 3.28 -10.33
N SER A 14 11.11 2.86 -10.35
CA SER A 14 10.29 2.79 -9.14
C SER A 14 10.74 1.65 -8.23
N GLN A 15 10.73 1.89 -6.92
CA GLN A 15 10.89 0.84 -5.92
C GLN A 15 9.55 0.17 -5.67
N THR A 16 9.53 -1.17 -5.64
CA THR A 16 8.31 -1.93 -5.41
C THR A 16 8.46 -2.83 -4.19
N TYR A 17 7.42 -2.87 -3.37
CA TYR A 17 7.38 -3.66 -2.15
C TYR A 17 6.13 -4.55 -2.16
N PRO A 18 6.29 -5.87 -2.27
CA PRO A 18 5.22 -6.82 -2.05
C PRO A 18 4.60 -6.61 -0.67
N LEU A 19 3.28 -6.47 -0.63
CA LEU A 19 2.50 -6.38 0.59
C LEU A 19 1.72 -7.68 0.82
N ARG A 20 1.69 -8.08 2.09
CA ARG A 20 0.90 -9.20 2.59
C ARG A 20 -0.10 -8.66 3.60
N LEU A 21 -1.23 -9.35 3.71
CA LEU A 21 -2.18 -9.10 4.79
C LEU A 21 -1.77 -9.95 5.99
N GLU A 22 -1.59 -9.31 7.14
CA GLU A 22 -1.31 -9.97 8.40
C GLU A 22 -2.29 -9.49 9.47
N PHE A 23 -2.40 -10.23 10.57
CA PHE A 23 -3.24 -9.89 11.71
C PHE A 23 -2.37 -9.69 12.94
N HIS A 24 -2.32 -8.46 13.43
CA HIS A 24 -1.61 -8.11 14.66
C HIS A 24 -2.64 -7.76 15.73
N GLU A 25 -2.67 -8.54 16.81
CA GLU A 25 -3.63 -8.36 17.91
C GLU A 25 -5.10 -8.34 17.44
N GLY A 26 -5.41 -9.13 16.41
CA GLY A 26 -6.75 -9.22 15.80
C GLY A 26 -7.08 -8.11 14.79
N ASN A 27 -6.20 -7.13 14.61
CA ASN A 27 -6.37 -6.06 13.62
C ASN A 27 -5.65 -6.40 12.31
N PRO A 28 -6.31 -6.26 11.15
CA PRO A 28 -5.66 -6.49 9.87
C PRO A 28 -4.68 -5.37 9.57
N VAL A 29 -3.51 -5.70 9.06
CA VAL A 29 -2.48 -4.74 8.64
C VAL A 29 -1.83 -5.18 7.32
N LEU A 30 -1.34 -4.21 6.55
CA LEU A 30 -0.48 -4.52 5.40
C LEU A 30 0.96 -4.60 5.88
N PHE A 31 1.64 -5.68 5.55
CA PHE A 31 3.03 -5.91 5.93
C PHE A 31 3.91 -5.98 4.67
N SER A 32 4.94 -5.14 4.62
CA SER A 32 5.92 -5.16 3.52
C SER A 32 6.91 -6.30 3.70
N SER A 33 7.41 -6.83 2.59
CA SER A 33 8.44 -7.88 2.61
C SER A 33 9.75 -7.49 3.33
N HIS A 34 9.93 -6.21 3.67
CA HIS A 34 11.09 -5.66 4.36
C HIS A 34 10.88 -5.48 5.87
N GLY A 35 9.75 -5.94 6.41
CA GLY A 35 9.49 -5.89 7.85
C GLY A 35 8.72 -4.66 8.35
N HIS A 36 8.13 -3.88 7.44
CA HIS A 36 7.42 -2.65 7.80
C HIS A 36 5.91 -2.80 7.66
N THR A 37 5.19 -2.41 8.71
CA THR A 37 3.73 -2.29 8.66
C THR A 37 3.33 -1.01 7.93
N ILE A 38 2.41 -1.14 6.97
CA ILE A 38 1.80 -0.06 6.21
C ILE A 38 0.38 0.13 6.71
N ASN A 39 0.16 1.20 7.50
CA ASN A 39 -1.17 1.67 7.90
C ASN A 39 -1.57 2.89 7.06
N GLY A 40 -2.82 3.34 7.22
CA GLY A 40 -3.37 4.48 6.48
C GLY A 40 -2.52 5.74 6.56
N SER A 41 -2.18 6.16 7.78
CA SER A 41 -1.40 7.39 8.01
C SER A 41 0.00 7.32 7.39
N TYR A 42 0.67 6.17 7.50
CA TYR A 42 1.98 5.97 6.90
C TYR A 42 1.91 5.92 5.38
N PHE A 43 0.89 5.26 4.82
CA PHE A 43 0.66 5.26 3.39
C PHE A 43 0.37 6.66 2.86
N GLN A 44 -0.47 7.45 3.55
CA GLN A 44 -0.75 8.82 3.17
C GLN A 44 0.51 9.68 3.17
N LEU A 45 1.39 9.54 4.18
CA LEU A 45 2.68 10.22 4.20
C LEU A 45 3.56 9.86 3.00
N LEU A 46 3.66 8.56 2.66
CA LEU A 46 4.41 8.09 1.50
C LEU A 46 3.83 8.62 0.19
N ARG A 47 2.50 8.65 0.06
CA ARG A 47 1.82 9.21 -1.11
C ARG A 47 2.11 10.69 -1.27
N ASP A 48 1.89 11.46 -0.22
CA ASP A 48 1.98 12.93 -0.28
C ASP A 48 3.43 13.41 -0.44
N ARG A 49 4.42 12.65 0.08
CA ARG A 49 5.85 13.01 -0.01
C ARG A 49 6.57 12.41 -1.21
N MET A 50 6.22 11.19 -1.58
CA MET A 50 6.97 10.40 -2.55
C MET A 50 6.15 10.02 -3.78
N GLY A 51 4.87 10.40 -3.86
CA GLY A 51 3.99 9.95 -4.94
C GLY A 51 3.70 8.46 -4.90
N ALA A 52 3.80 7.83 -3.72
CA ALA A 52 3.59 6.41 -3.59
C ALA A 52 2.14 5.99 -3.92
N ARG A 53 1.98 4.81 -4.50
CA ARG A 53 0.69 4.19 -4.81
C ARG A 53 0.68 2.72 -4.45
N ILE A 54 -0.48 2.14 -4.25
CA ILE A 54 -0.65 0.70 -4.03
C ILE A 54 -1.45 0.12 -5.19
N GLU A 55 -0.88 -0.92 -5.81
CA GLU A 55 -1.55 -1.75 -6.81
C GLU A 55 -2.05 -3.04 -6.16
N THR A 56 -3.31 -3.39 -6.39
CA THR A 56 -3.94 -4.58 -5.81
C THR A 56 -5.10 -5.08 -6.67
N ASP A 57 -5.35 -6.38 -6.63
CA ASP A 57 -6.55 -6.98 -7.22
C ASP A 57 -7.77 -6.89 -6.27
N ASP A 58 -7.56 -6.50 -5.00
CA ASP A 58 -8.55 -6.55 -3.94
C ASP A 58 -8.69 -5.18 -3.25
N LEU A 59 -9.12 -4.18 -4.05
CA LEU A 59 -9.20 -2.77 -3.64
C LEU A 59 -9.97 -2.57 -2.33
N SER A 60 -11.12 -3.24 -2.17
CA SER A 60 -11.96 -3.11 -0.98
C SER A 60 -11.24 -3.56 0.29
N VAL A 61 -10.48 -4.65 0.23
CA VAL A 61 -9.71 -5.16 1.37
C VAL A 61 -8.60 -4.18 1.74
N VAL A 62 -7.78 -3.78 0.76
CA VAL A 62 -6.66 -2.87 0.98
C VAL A 62 -7.13 -1.51 1.50
N ALA A 63 -8.19 -0.95 0.92
CA ALA A 63 -8.79 0.30 1.36
C ALA A 63 -9.32 0.20 2.79
N GLY A 64 -9.98 -0.91 3.14
CA GLY A 64 -10.46 -1.17 4.49
C GLY A 64 -9.33 -1.25 5.53
N VAL A 65 -8.24 -1.93 5.21
CA VAL A 65 -7.06 -2.03 6.09
C VAL A 65 -6.37 -0.68 6.27
N LEU A 66 -6.31 0.13 5.22
CA LEU A 66 -5.72 1.47 5.26
C LEU A 66 -6.68 2.53 5.85
N GLY A 67 -7.96 2.23 6.01
CA GLY A 67 -8.97 3.19 6.47
C GLY A 67 -9.18 4.35 5.49
N ILE A 68 -9.05 4.09 4.18
CA ILE A 68 -9.25 5.09 3.11
C ILE A 68 -10.35 4.64 2.14
N PRO A 69 -10.92 5.53 1.31
CA PRO A 69 -11.91 5.14 0.31
C PRO A 69 -11.34 4.18 -0.75
N ALA A 70 -12.13 3.21 -1.20
CA ALA A 70 -11.69 2.27 -2.25
C ALA A 70 -11.43 2.92 -3.63
N HIS A 71 -11.91 4.15 -3.82
CA HIS A 71 -11.67 4.98 -5.00
C HIS A 71 -10.57 6.03 -4.76
N ASP A 72 -9.79 5.90 -3.67
CA ASP A 72 -8.66 6.78 -3.41
C ASP A 72 -7.66 6.71 -4.59
N PRO A 73 -7.17 7.85 -5.12
CA PRO A 73 -6.30 7.87 -6.29
C PRO A 73 -4.93 7.22 -6.07
N GLY A 74 -4.55 6.98 -4.81
CA GLY A 74 -3.35 6.21 -4.45
C GLY A 74 -3.56 4.70 -4.55
N LEU A 75 -4.79 4.22 -4.78
CA LEU A 75 -5.11 2.81 -4.98
C LEU A 75 -5.47 2.54 -6.44
N GLY A 76 -4.91 1.49 -7.02
CA GLY A 76 -5.18 1.09 -8.39
C GLY A 76 -5.24 -0.42 -8.58
N PRO A 77 -5.90 -0.90 -9.65
CA PRO A 77 -5.79 -2.30 -10.04
C PRO A 77 -4.34 -2.62 -10.41
N LYS A 78 -3.94 -3.87 -10.19
CA LYS A 78 -2.63 -4.35 -10.64
C LYS A 78 -2.59 -4.39 -12.17
N ALA A 79 -1.53 -3.84 -12.76
CA ALA A 79 -1.29 -3.90 -14.20
C ALA A 79 -0.65 -5.23 -14.64
#